data_AF-A0A931ZMR7-F1
#
_entry.id   AF-A0A931ZMR7-F1
#
_cell.length_a   1.000
_cell.length_b   1.000
_cell.length_c   1.000
_cell.angle_alpha   90.00
_cell.angle_beta   90.00
_cell.angle_gamma   90.00
#
_symmetry.space_group_name_H-M   'P 1'
#
loop_
_entity.id
_entity.type
_entity.pdbx_description
1 polymer ?
#
loop_
_entity_poly.entity_id
_entity_poly.type
_entity_poly.pdbx_seq_one_letter_code
_entity_poly.pdbx_strand_id
1 'polypeptide(L)'
;MPKLSGLFDSFDNLDQIDATALIYWLKNSPSQTKLEDYLANKIFYPKAVSLTADDVKIDLAILREALRMNGPKPGQKEGPLLGDNPFLNFTLRKIIIPEVFLYVIPDLVSLTWAFVDGLLLNRKKEDWFEDLWTVVVSDDIDEVVGTILLPRFENIQDSMEFNLSDKVYKIKAGSLTILPCSKDRCEMSYKVAEGNILGKKESAIEVFGGRLGLIIDGRI
;
A
#
# COMPACT_ATOMS: atom_id res chain seq x y z
N MET A 1 -10.57 -26.39 14.51
CA MET A 1 -11.22 -25.11 14.13
C MET A 1 -10.11 -24.17 13.68
N PRO A 2 -10.19 -23.58 12.48
CA PRO A 2 -9.23 -22.55 12.08
C PRO A 2 -9.33 -21.41 13.11
N LYS A 3 -8.19 -20.98 13.65
CA LYS A 3 -8.15 -19.81 14.53
C LYS A 3 -8.46 -18.61 13.64
N LEU A 4 -9.63 -17.98 13.80
CA LEU A 4 -9.86 -16.62 13.31
C LEU A 4 -8.81 -15.72 13.97
N SER A 5 -7.76 -15.40 13.24
CA SER A 5 -6.75 -14.42 13.63
C SER A 5 -7.30 -13.02 13.37
N GLY A 6 -7.14 -12.12 14.34
CA GLY A 6 -7.43 -10.71 14.17
C GLY A 6 -6.50 -10.04 13.17
N LEU A 7 -6.90 -8.86 12.68
CA LEU A 7 -6.11 -8.03 11.74
C LEU A 7 -4.69 -7.76 12.28
N PHE A 8 -4.56 -7.66 13.60
CA PHE A 8 -3.32 -7.26 14.26
C PHE A 8 -2.54 -8.42 14.91
N ASP A 9 -3.05 -9.65 14.85
CA ASP A 9 -2.40 -10.83 15.48
C ASP A 9 -1.03 -11.14 14.89
N SER A 10 -0.74 -10.67 13.67
CA SER A 10 0.51 -10.88 12.94
C SER A 10 1.58 -9.82 13.20
N PHE A 11 1.32 -8.83 14.05
CA PHE A 11 2.23 -7.71 14.29
C PHE A 11 2.74 -7.71 15.73
N ASP A 12 4.06 -7.74 15.88
CA ASP A 12 4.70 -7.51 17.16
C ASP A 12 4.76 -6.02 17.48
N ASN A 13 4.87 -5.69 18.77
CA ASN A 13 5.13 -4.33 19.27
C ASN A 13 4.03 -3.30 18.96
N LEU A 14 2.77 -3.72 18.84
CA LEU A 14 1.64 -2.79 18.66
C LEU A 14 1.51 -1.79 19.81
N ASP A 15 1.93 -2.17 21.02
CA ASP A 15 1.98 -1.34 22.22
C ASP A 15 2.97 -0.16 22.10
N GLN A 16 3.88 -0.20 21.12
CA GLN A 16 4.84 0.87 20.85
C GLN A 16 4.32 1.89 19.82
N ILE A 17 3.13 1.68 19.24
CA ILE A 17 2.51 2.65 18.34
C ILE A 17 2.03 3.85 19.18
N ASP A 18 2.64 5.01 18.96
CA ASP A 18 2.19 6.25 19.57
C ASP A 18 0.85 6.69 18.95
N ALA A 19 -0.15 6.96 19.80
CA ALA A 19 -1.46 7.44 19.37
C ALA A 19 -1.37 8.75 18.55
N THR A 20 -0.36 9.58 18.79
CA THR A 20 -0.13 10.81 18.01
C THR A 20 0.29 10.51 16.57
N ALA A 21 0.96 9.37 16.31
CA ALA A 21 1.28 8.93 14.95
C ALA A 21 0.02 8.58 14.14
N LEU A 22 -1.03 8.08 14.81
CA LEU A 22 -2.31 7.75 14.18
C LEU A 22 -3.06 9.00 13.71
N ILE A 23 -2.92 10.12 14.42
CA ILE A 23 -3.61 11.38 14.12
C ILE A 23 -3.26 11.87 12.71
N TYR A 24 -2.02 11.69 12.26
CA TYR A 24 -1.55 12.12 10.94
C TYR A 24 -2.39 11.51 9.80
N TRP A 25 -2.90 10.29 9.98
CA TRP A 25 -3.69 9.57 8.98
C TRP A 25 -5.19 9.90 9.02
N LEU A 26 -5.66 10.54 10.10
CA LEU A 26 -7.07 10.73 10.38
C LEU A 26 -7.49 12.19 10.13
N LYS A 27 -8.25 12.44 9.05
CA LYS A 27 -8.75 13.80 8.71
C LYS A 27 -9.56 14.46 9.83
N ASN A 28 -10.35 13.68 10.57
CA ASN A 28 -11.11 14.10 11.75
C ASN A 28 -10.68 13.22 12.92
N SER A 29 -9.53 13.53 13.51
CA SER A 29 -8.94 12.68 14.55
C SER A 29 -9.76 12.72 15.84
N PRO A 30 -10.11 11.57 16.42
CA PRO A 30 -10.58 11.49 17.80
C PRO A 30 -9.55 12.09 18.78
N SER A 31 -9.98 12.33 20.03
CA SER A 31 -9.02 12.70 21.08
C SER A 31 -7.96 11.61 21.26
N GLN A 32 -6.75 12.01 21.64
CA GLN A 32 -5.64 11.09 21.88
C GLN A 32 -6.03 9.95 22.84
N THR A 33 -6.68 10.28 23.97
CA THR A 33 -7.16 9.27 24.93
C THR A 33 -8.08 8.24 24.29
N LYS A 34 -8.97 8.66 23.37
CA LYS A 34 -9.86 7.72 22.67
C LYS A 34 -9.07 6.81 21.72
N LEU A 35 -8.01 7.32 21.08
CA LEU A 35 -7.13 6.51 20.24
C LEU A 35 -6.30 5.52 21.07
N GLU A 36 -5.80 5.94 22.23
CA GLU A 36 -5.08 5.07 23.17
C GLU A 36 -5.98 3.94 23.69
N ASP A 37 -7.20 4.27 24.13
CA ASP A 37 -8.20 3.29 24.57
C ASP A 37 -8.55 2.32 23.44
N TYR A 38 -8.69 2.82 22.21
CA TYR A 38 -9.01 1.99 21.05
C TYR A 38 -7.85 1.05 20.70
N LEU A 39 -6.61 1.55 20.68
CA LEU A 39 -5.41 0.74 20.44
C LEU A 39 -5.25 -0.33 21.52
N ALA A 40 -5.38 0.04 22.80
CA ALA A 40 -5.33 -0.90 23.92
C ALA A 40 -6.40 -2.00 23.75
N ASN A 41 -7.63 -1.64 23.39
CA ASN A 41 -8.69 -2.61 23.12
C ASN A 41 -8.34 -3.55 21.96
N LYS A 42 -7.70 -3.06 20.90
CA LYS A 42 -7.26 -3.93 19.78
C LYS A 42 -6.12 -4.85 20.18
N ILE A 43 -5.23 -4.43 21.09
CA ILE A 43 -4.16 -5.28 21.63
C ILE A 43 -4.74 -6.38 22.54
N PHE A 44 -5.65 -6.04 23.45
CA PHE A 44 -6.26 -7.00 24.37
C PHE A 44 -7.30 -7.89 23.71
N TYR A 45 -7.99 -7.38 22.68
CA TYR A 45 -9.07 -8.05 21.95
C TYR A 45 -8.86 -7.93 20.43
N PRO A 46 -7.84 -8.61 19.86
CA PRO A 46 -7.48 -8.47 18.44
C PRO A 46 -8.56 -8.94 17.47
N LYS A 47 -9.52 -9.74 17.96
CA LYS A 47 -10.69 -10.20 17.18
C LYS A 47 -11.85 -9.23 17.16
N ALA A 48 -11.76 -8.10 17.88
CA ALA A 48 -12.81 -7.10 17.90
C ALA A 48 -12.95 -6.45 16.52
N VAL A 49 -14.08 -6.68 15.87
CA VAL A 49 -14.39 -6.13 14.55
C VAL A 49 -14.84 -4.68 14.69
N SER A 50 -14.41 -3.84 13.77
CA SER A 50 -14.87 -2.45 13.65
C SER A 50 -16.35 -2.37 13.30
N LEU A 51 -17.11 -1.57 14.05
CA LEU A 51 -18.56 -1.47 13.90
C LEU A 51 -18.97 -0.28 13.02
N THR A 52 -18.12 0.74 12.95
CA THR A 52 -18.39 1.97 12.19
C THR A 52 -17.33 2.23 11.12
N ALA A 53 -17.66 3.06 10.13
CA ALA A 53 -16.71 3.48 9.10
C ALA A 53 -15.54 4.29 9.69
N ASP A 54 -15.74 4.97 10.81
CA ASP A 54 -14.67 5.70 11.49
C ASP A 54 -13.75 4.75 12.25
N ASP A 55 -14.28 3.67 12.83
CA ASP A 55 -13.47 2.60 13.44
C ASP A 55 -12.58 1.93 12.38
N VAL A 56 -13.11 1.67 11.18
CA VAL A 56 -12.32 1.13 10.06
C VAL A 56 -11.18 2.07 9.67
N LYS A 57 -11.38 3.40 9.71
CA LYS A 57 -10.29 4.36 9.46
C LYS A 57 -9.22 4.31 10.53
N ILE A 58 -9.60 4.13 11.81
CA ILE A 58 -8.66 3.96 12.92
C ILE A 58 -7.89 2.65 12.73
N ASP A 59 -8.57 1.54 12.41
CA ASP A 59 -7.93 0.26 12.11
C ASP A 59 -6.92 0.38 10.96
N LEU A 60 -7.28 1.08 9.87
CA LEU A 60 -6.37 1.35 8.76
C LEU A 60 -5.18 2.23 9.18
N ALA A 61 -5.37 3.19 10.10
CA ALA A 61 -4.27 4.00 10.63
C ALA A 61 -3.32 3.16 11.50
N ILE A 62 -3.85 2.30 12.36
CA ILE A 62 -3.07 1.36 13.17
C ILE A 62 -2.31 0.40 12.26
N LEU A 63 -2.96 -0.14 11.24
CA LEU A 63 -2.35 -1.04 10.27
C LEU A 63 -1.17 -0.38 9.54
N ARG A 64 -1.31 0.87 9.10
CA ARG A 64 -0.21 1.65 8.49
C ARG A 64 1.00 1.73 9.41
N GLU A 65 0.77 2.10 10.67
CA GLU A 65 1.86 2.23 11.65
C GLU A 65 2.49 0.88 12.00
N ALA A 66 1.67 -0.17 12.16
CA ALA A 66 2.15 -1.52 12.40
C ALA A 66 3.03 -2.03 11.25
N LEU A 67 2.61 -1.80 10.00
CA LEU A 67 3.37 -2.12 8.80
C LEU A 67 4.66 -1.29 8.71
N ARG A 68 4.63 -0.02 9.11
CA ARG A 68 5.81 0.85 9.13
C ARG A 68 6.85 0.42 10.15
N MET A 69 6.40 0.01 11.34
CA MET A 69 7.27 -0.45 12.42
C MET A 69 7.93 -1.80 12.15
N ASN A 70 7.16 -2.71 11.54
CA ASN A 70 7.60 -4.05 11.14
C ASN A 70 8.12 -4.08 9.69
N GLY A 71 8.19 -2.91 9.06
CA GLY A 71 8.65 -2.71 7.70
C GLY A 71 10.18 -2.77 7.58
N PRO A 72 10.68 -2.85 6.34
CA PRO A 72 12.10 -2.81 6.03
C PRO A 72 12.75 -1.51 6.55
N LYS A 73 13.79 -1.63 7.37
CA LYS A 73 14.49 -0.48 7.97
C LYS A 73 15.72 -0.06 7.16
N PRO A 74 15.98 1.25 6.99
CA PRO A 74 17.15 1.73 6.26
C PRO A 74 18.45 1.20 6.90
N GLY A 75 19.29 0.52 6.11
CA GLY A 75 20.60 0.02 6.55
C GLY A 75 20.61 -1.37 7.19
N GLN A 76 19.46 -2.05 7.29
CA GLN A 76 19.41 -3.46 7.67
C GLN A 76 19.85 -4.31 6.47
N LYS A 77 20.96 -5.05 6.60
CA LYS A 77 21.45 -5.92 5.50
C LYS A 77 20.41 -7.00 5.24
N GLU A 78 19.84 -7.00 4.04
CA GLU A 78 18.96 -8.05 3.56
C GLU A 78 19.69 -9.39 3.64
N GLY A 79 19.17 -10.31 4.44
CA GLY A 79 19.66 -11.69 4.47
C GLY A 79 19.50 -12.33 3.09
N PRO A 80 20.34 -13.33 2.74
CA PRO A 80 20.37 -13.93 1.40
C PRO A 80 19.12 -14.74 1.03
N LEU A 81 18.13 -14.86 1.92
CA LEU A 81 16.90 -15.59 1.70
C LEU A 81 15.75 -14.77 2.31
N LEU A 82 14.90 -14.21 1.45
CA LEU A 82 13.55 -13.69 1.75
C LEU A 82 13.50 -12.79 3.00
N GLY A 83 13.67 -11.49 2.80
CA GLY A 83 13.58 -10.47 3.85
C GLY A 83 12.38 -10.68 4.79
N ASP A 84 12.62 -10.41 6.08
CA ASP A 84 11.84 -10.74 7.27
C ASP A 84 10.40 -10.17 7.35
N ASN A 85 9.79 -9.76 6.24
CA ASN A 85 8.45 -9.18 6.21
C ASN A 85 7.49 -10.04 5.36
N PRO A 86 6.45 -10.66 5.96
CA PRO A 86 5.51 -11.53 5.23
C PRO A 86 4.62 -10.77 4.24
N PHE A 87 4.59 -9.44 4.31
CA PHE A 87 3.75 -8.57 3.51
C PHE A 87 4.48 -7.95 2.31
N LEU A 88 5.81 -8.13 2.22
CA LEU A 88 6.62 -7.47 1.20
C LEU A 88 7.75 -8.36 0.69
N ASN A 89 7.72 -8.69 -0.59
CA ASN A 89 8.82 -9.36 -1.27
C ASN A 89 9.53 -8.39 -2.20
N PHE A 90 10.72 -7.92 -1.78
CA PHE A 90 11.53 -6.99 -2.57
C PHE A 90 12.06 -7.59 -3.87
N THR A 91 12.56 -8.82 -3.82
CA THR A 91 13.14 -9.48 -5.00
C THR A 91 12.11 -9.62 -6.12
N LEU A 92 10.88 -9.98 -5.77
CA LEU A 92 9.78 -10.15 -6.72
C LEU A 92 8.94 -8.88 -6.91
N ARG A 93 9.24 -7.81 -6.17
CA ARG A 93 8.46 -6.56 -6.15
C ARG A 93 6.97 -6.81 -5.91
N LYS A 94 6.65 -7.63 -4.92
CA LYS A 94 5.27 -7.98 -4.54
C LYS A 94 4.90 -7.40 -3.19
N ILE A 95 3.72 -6.78 -3.13
CA ILE A 95 3.00 -6.54 -1.87
C ILE A 95 2.04 -7.71 -1.70
N ILE A 96 2.09 -8.35 -0.53
CA ILE A 96 1.28 -9.52 -0.21
C ILE A 96 0.28 -9.10 0.86
N ILE A 97 -1.00 -9.11 0.50
CA ILE A 97 -2.11 -8.79 1.39
C ILE A 97 -2.78 -10.12 1.78
N PRO A 98 -2.79 -10.51 3.06
CA PRO A 98 -3.51 -11.70 3.48
C PRO A 98 -5.01 -11.57 3.18
N GLU A 99 -5.63 -12.60 2.58
CA GLU A 99 -7.06 -12.57 2.26
C GLU A 99 -7.92 -12.34 3.52
N VAL A 100 -7.47 -12.83 4.66
CA VAL A 100 -8.13 -12.63 5.95
C VAL A 100 -8.31 -11.16 6.34
N PHE A 101 -7.47 -10.25 5.84
CA PHE A 101 -7.62 -8.81 6.10
C PHE A 101 -8.83 -8.23 5.37
N LEU A 102 -9.22 -8.80 4.22
CA LEU A 102 -10.41 -8.38 3.47
C LEU A 102 -11.72 -8.75 4.18
N TYR A 103 -11.71 -9.74 5.09
CA TYR A 103 -12.88 -10.01 5.94
C TYR A 103 -13.12 -8.91 6.98
N VAL A 104 -12.07 -8.19 7.38
CA VAL A 104 -12.16 -7.09 8.35
C VAL A 104 -12.30 -5.73 7.64
N ILE A 105 -11.57 -5.55 6.54
CA ILE A 105 -11.56 -4.33 5.72
C ILE A 105 -11.84 -4.74 4.26
N PRO A 106 -13.12 -4.81 3.84
CA PRO A 106 -13.50 -5.31 2.52
C PRO A 106 -13.03 -4.44 1.34
N ASP A 107 -12.69 -3.18 1.61
CA ASP A 107 -12.22 -2.26 0.59
C ASP A 107 -10.73 -2.50 0.27
N LEU A 108 -10.50 -3.28 -0.79
CA LEU A 108 -9.16 -3.61 -1.29
C LEU A 108 -8.33 -2.37 -1.62
N VAL A 109 -8.96 -1.29 -2.08
CA VAL A 109 -8.25 -0.04 -2.40
C VAL A 109 -7.68 0.58 -1.13
N SER A 110 -8.53 0.82 -0.13
CA SER A 110 -8.10 1.39 1.16
C SER A 110 -7.06 0.51 1.85
N LEU A 111 -7.22 -0.81 1.76
CA LEU A 111 -6.27 -1.76 2.32
C LEU A 111 -4.92 -1.70 1.60
N THR A 112 -4.91 -1.72 0.27
CA THR A 112 -3.68 -1.59 -0.52
C THR A 112 -2.96 -0.29 -0.21
N TRP A 113 -3.70 0.81 -0.04
CA TRP A 113 -3.10 2.09 0.36
C TRP A 113 -2.44 2.03 1.73
N ALA A 114 -3.04 1.36 2.71
CA ALA A 114 -2.40 1.17 4.00
C ALA A 114 -1.07 0.43 3.88
N PHE A 115 -0.98 -0.56 2.97
CA PHE A 115 0.26 -1.27 2.69
C PHE A 115 1.29 -0.40 1.97
N VAL A 116 0.89 0.38 0.97
CA VAL A 116 1.79 1.32 0.29
C VAL A 116 2.34 2.35 1.26
N ASP A 117 1.48 2.97 2.07
CA ASP A 117 1.87 3.98 3.06
C ASP A 117 2.79 3.39 4.14
N GLY A 118 2.46 2.21 4.65
CA GLY A 118 3.25 1.56 5.71
C GLY A 118 4.60 1.04 5.22
N LEU A 119 4.65 0.44 4.03
CA LEU A 119 5.82 -0.31 3.57
C LEU A 119 6.70 0.45 2.58
N LEU A 120 6.15 1.36 1.78
CA LEU A 120 6.86 1.98 0.66
C LEU A 120 7.10 3.49 0.81
N LEU A 121 6.39 4.18 1.71
CA LEU A 121 6.45 5.65 1.80
C LEU A 121 7.84 6.20 2.14
N ASN A 122 8.56 5.56 3.06
CA ASN A 122 9.86 6.04 3.55
C ASN A 122 11.06 5.55 2.72
N ARG A 123 10.81 4.79 1.64
CA ARG A 123 11.90 4.24 0.85
C ARG A 123 12.59 5.34 0.06
N LYS A 124 13.89 5.21 -0.14
CA LYS A 124 14.59 6.06 -1.09
C LYS A 124 14.30 5.57 -2.50
N LYS A 125 13.70 6.41 -3.33
CA LYS A 125 13.51 6.13 -4.76
C LYS A 125 14.87 6.28 -5.46
N GLU A 126 15.78 5.32 -5.26
CA GLU A 126 17.14 5.36 -5.82
C GLU A 126 17.22 4.54 -7.11
N ASP A 127 16.64 3.33 -7.16
CA ASP A 127 16.71 2.44 -8.33
C ASP A 127 15.43 2.46 -9.19
N TRP A 128 15.61 2.46 -10.51
CA TRP A 128 14.59 2.68 -11.52
C TRP A 128 13.54 1.56 -11.51
N PHE A 129 13.96 0.32 -11.24
CA PHE A 129 13.06 -0.85 -11.23
C PHE A 129 12.20 -0.96 -9.98
N GLU A 130 12.39 -0.09 -8.98
CA GLU A 130 11.57 -0.09 -7.77
C GLU A 130 10.23 0.63 -7.98
N ASP A 131 10.01 1.25 -9.12
CA ASP A 131 8.82 2.06 -9.36
C ASP A 131 7.58 1.22 -9.72
N LEU A 132 7.71 -0.10 -9.85
CA LEU A 132 6.61 -1.02 -10.22
C LEU A 132 6.47 -2.16 -9.20
N TRP A 133 5.27 -2.32 -8.62
CA TRP A 133 4.97 -3.37 -7.65
C TRP A 133 3.71 -4.12 -8.04
N THR A 134 3.70 -5.43 -7.87
CA THR A 134 2.51 -6.26 -8.05
C THR A 134 1.82 -6.41 -6.70
N VAL A 135 0.49 -6.28 -6.67
CA VAL A 135 -0.32 -6.54 -5.48
C VAL A 135 -0.91 -7.92 -5.58
N VAL A 136 -0.67 -8.74 -4.57
CA VAL A 136 -1.15 -10.11 -4.47
C VAL A 136 -2.02 -10.22 -3.23
N VAL A 137 -3.19 -10.84 -3.37
CA VAL A 137 -3.98 -11.33 -2.23
C VAL A 137 -3.61 -12.80 -2.04
N SER A 138 -3.26 -13.18 -0.82
CA SER A 138 -2.72 -14.51 -0.51
C SER A 138 -3.48 -15.15 0.64
N ASP A 139 -3.88 -16.40 0.45
CA ASP A 139 -4.33 -17.35 1.48
C ASP A 139 -3.71 -18.72 1.17
N ASP A 140 -4.50 -19.68 0.68
CA ASP A 140 -3.99 -20.94 0.13
C ASP A 140 -3.41 -20.78 -1.29
N ILE A 141 -3.86 -19.76 -2.04
CA ILE A 141 -3.46 -19.48 -3.43
C ILE A 141 -3.15 -17.98 -3.55
N ASP A 142 -2.07 -17.65 -4.25
CA ASP A 142 -1.72 -16.27 -4.61
C ASP A 142 -2.57 -15.78 -5.80
N GLU A 143 -3.42 -14.79 -5.57
CA GLU A 143 -4.15 -14.07 -6.61
C GLU A 143 -3.51 -12.71 -6.89
N VAL A 144 -3.08 -12.45 -8.12
CA VAL A 144 -2.63 -11.11 -8.53
C VAL A 144 -3.86 -10.22 -8.74
N VAL A 145 -3.97 -9.14 -7.96
CA VAL A 145 -5.16 -8.28 -7.98
C VAL A 145 -4.93 -6.92 -8.63
N GLY A 146 -3.67 -6.52 -8.83
CA GLY A 146 -3.33 -5.24 -9.45
C GLY A 146 -1.84 -4.92 -9.46
N THR A 147 -1.56 -3.70 -9.90
CA THR A 147 -0.21 -3.13 -9.96
C THR A 147 -0.20 -1.77 -9.29
N ILE A 148 0.92 -1.41 -8.65
CA ILE A 148 1.22 -0.07 -8.18
C ILE A 148 2.41 0.46 -8.97
N LEU A 149 2.27 1.68 -9.46
CA LEU A 149 3.31 2.44 -10.12
C LEU A 149 3.64 3.67 -9.29
N LEU A 150 4.93 3.93 -9.10
CA LEU A 150 5.47 4.94 -8.21
C LEU A 150 6.32 5.92 -9.03
N PRO A 151 5.70 6.75 -9.89
CA PRO A 151 6.41 7.69 -10.73
C PRO A 151 7.28 8.66 -9.94
N ARG A 152 8.34 9.15 -10.59
CA ARG A 152 9.21 10.22 -10.07
C ARG A 152 8.91 11.51 -10.82
N PHE A 153 8.42 12.49 -10.08
CA PHE A 153 8.23 13.86 -10.53
C PHE A 153 9.42 14.71 -10.10
N GLU A 154 9.83 15.66 -10.94
CA GLU A 154 10.92 16.59 -10.59
C GLU A 154 10.35 17.80 -9.82
N ASN A 155 9.14 18.23 -10.16
CA ASN A 155 8.45 19.36 -9.55
C ASN A 155 6.99 19.03 -9.18
N ILE A 156 6.43 19.74 -8.19
CA ILE A 156 5.04 19.56 -7.75
C ILE A 156 3.98 20.01 -8.78
N GLN A 157 4.40 20.77 -9.80
CA GLN A 157 3.52 21.20 -10.89
C GLN A 157 3.48 20.22 -12.06
N ASP A 158 4.32 19.17 -12.01
CA ASP A 158 4.47 18.23 -13.10
C ASP A 158 3.22 17.35 -13.28
N SER A 159 3.10 16.84 -14.50
CA SER A 159 2.08 15.85 -14.83
C SER A 159 2.59 14.83 -15.84
N MET A 160 2.08 13.61 -15.76
CA MET A 160 2.35 12.53 -16.70
C MET A 160 1.07 12.14 -17.42
N GLU A 161 1.20 11.79 -18.70
CA GLU A 161 0.11 11.23 -19.47
C GLU A 161 0.29 9.72 -19.57
N PHE A 162 -0.76 8.99 -19.21
CA PHE A 162 -0.85 7.54 -19.33
C PHE A 162 -1.94 7.20 -20.33
N ASN A 163 -1.64 6.28 -21.23
CA ASN A 163 -2.63 5.66 -22.10
C ASN A 163 -2.86 4.23 -21.63
N LEU A 164 -4.10 3.93 -21.27
CA LEU A 164 -4.53 2.62 -20.81
C LEU A 164 -5.89 2.30 -21.42
N SER A 165 -5.97 1.19 -22.17
CA SER A 165 -7.22 0.76 -22.84
C SER A 165 -7.87 1.88 -23.66
N ASP A 166 -7.06 2.54 -24.51
CA ASP A 166 -7.46 3.64 -25.40
C ASP A 166 -7.95 4.93 -24.69
N LYS A 167 -7.73 5.04 -23.38
CA LYS A 167 -8.06 6.23 -22.59
C LYS A 167 -6.77 6.90 -22.12
N VAL A 168 -6.73 8.22 -22.30
CA VAL A 168 -5.64 9.05 -21.81
C VAL A 168 -6.00 9.60 -20.42
N TYR A 169 -5.14 9.33 -19.46
CA TYR A 169 -5.22 9.77 -18.08
C TYR A 169 -4.07 10.73 -17.79
N LYS A 170 -4.38 11.89 -17.22
CA LYS A 170 -3.37 12.87 -16.81
C LYS A 170 -3.21 12.84 -15.29
N ILE A 171 -2.05 12.39 -14.84
CA ILE A 171 -1.71 12.25 -13.42
C ILE A 171 -0.82 13.40 -13.01
N LYS A 172 -1.14 14.08 -11.91
CA LYS A 172 -0.36 15.20 -11.38
C LYS A 172 0.57 14.73 -10.26
N ALA A 173 1.69 15.42 -10.08
CA ALA A 173 2.49 15.29 -8.87
C ALA A 173 1.62 15.54 -7.62
N GLY A 174 1.89 14.80 -6.55
CA GLY A 174 1.12 14.84 -5.30
C GLY A 174 -0.22 14.09 -5.33
N SER A 175 -0.59 13.48 -6.46
CA SER A 175 -1.88 12.76 -6.58
C SER A 175 -1.73 11.25 -6.37
N LEU A 176 -2.82 10.63 -5.92
CA LEU A 176 -2.98 9.18 -5.86
C LEU A 176 -4.19 8.83 -6.73
N THR A 177 -3.96 8.09 -7.81
CA THR A 177 -4.98 7.84 -8.83
C THR A 177 -5.10 6.36 -9.14
N ILE A 178 -6.33 5.87 -9.35
CA ILE A 178 -6.59 4.50 -9.77
C ILE A 178 -7.04 4.52 -11.22
N LEU A 179 -6.35 3.76 -12.05
CA LEU A 179 -6.68 3.55 -13.44
C LEU A 179 -7.34 2.17 -13.59
N PRO A 180 -8.61 2.09 -14.02
CA PRO A 180 -9.31 0.83 -14.12
C PRO A 180 -8.70 -0.04 -15.23
N CYS A 181 -8.25 -1.23 -14.88
CA CYS A 181 -7.80 -2.28 -15.79
C CYS A 181 -8.51 -3.59 -15.40
N SER A 182 -9.67 -3.84 -15.99
CA SER A 182 -10.52 -4.99 -15.65
C SER A 182 -10.02 -6.32 -16.21
N LYS A 183 -9.02 -6.30 -17.10
CA LYS A 183 -8.35 -7.49 -17.61
C LYS A 183 -7.24 -7.90 -16.65
N ASP A 184 -6.87 -9.17 -16.66
CA ASP A 184 -5.74 -9.68 -15.86
C ASP A 184 -4.43 -8.95 -16.19
N ARG A 185 -4.26 -8.58 -17.46
CA ARG A 185 -3.15 -7.77 -17.94
C ARG A 185 -3.64 -6.66 -18.86
N CYS A 186 -3.05 -5.48 -18.73
CA CYS A 186 -3.23 -4.38 -19.66
C CYS A 186 -1.90 -3.87 -20.17
N GLU A 187 -1.88 -3.47 -21.44
CA GLU A 187 -0.81 -2.63 -21.96
C GLU A 187 -1.05 -1.19 -21.52
N MET A 188 -0.02 -0.58 -20.96
CA MET A 188 0.02 0.80 -20.55
C MET A 188 1.18 1.48 -21.25
N SER A 189 0.91 2.58 -21.94
CA SER A 189 1.98 3.47 -22.39
C SER A 189 1.94 4.78 -21.61
N TYR A 190 3.09 5.42 -21.47
CA TYR A 190 3.20 6.68 -20.76
C TYR A 190 4.18 7.60 -21.46
N LYS A 191 3.94 8.90 -21.29
CA LYS A 191 4.85 9.96 -21.73
C LYS A 191 4.97 11.01 -20.65
N VAL A 192 6.21 11.36 -20.33
CA VAL A 192 6.56 12.28 -19.26
C VAL A 192 7.36 13.46 -19.82
N ALA A 193 6.97 14.68 -19.48
CA ALA A 193 7.72 15.88 -19.85
C ALA A 193 8.97 16.05 -18.95
N GLU A 194 8.74 16.04 -17.63
CA GLU A 194 9.75 16.16 -16.57
C GLU A 194 9.53 15.03 -15.56
N GLY A 195 10.61 14.33 -15.16
CA GLY A 195 10.54 13.09 -14.41
C GLY A 195 10.72 11.80 -15.24
N ASN A 196 10.49 10.66 -14.59
CA ASN A 196 10.60 9.34 -15.22
C ASN A 196 9.78 8.28 -14.48
N ILE A 197 9.51 7.20 -15.21
CA ILE A 197 9.02 5.92 -14.69
C ILE A 197 9.99 4.87 -15.19
N LEU A 198 10.50 4.00 -14.31
CA LEU A 198 11.46 2.96 -14.70
C LEU A 198 12.69 3.53 -15.43
N GLY A 199 13.10 4.76 -15.07
CA GLY A 199 14.23 5.47 -15.69
C GLY A 199 14.02 5.91 -17.13
N LYS A 200 12.79 5.81 -17.66
CA LYS A 200 12.43 6.26 -19.00
C LYS A 200 11.41 7.38 -18.95
N LYS A 201 11.49 8.30 -19.93
CA LYS A 201 10.49 9.37 -20.14
C LYS A 201 9.30 8.93 -20.99
N GLU A 202 9.44 7.83 -21.72
CA GLU A 202 8.38 7.27 -22.54
C GLU A 202 8.60 5.76 -22.67
N SER A 203 7.55 4.97 -22.48
CA SER A 203 7.58 3.53 -22.70
C SER A 203 6.18 2.96 -22.84
N ALA A 204 6.11 1.71 -23.30
CA ALA A 204 4.94 0.86 -23.23
C ALA A 204 5.33 -0.39 -22.42
N ILE A 205 4.53 -0.71 -21.40
CA ILE A 205 4.75 -1.84 -20.52
C ILE A 205 3.44 -2.62 -20.32
N GLU A 206 3.57 -3.93 -20.13
CA GLU A 206 2.47 -4.76 -19.67
C GLU A 206 2.42 -4.73 -18.14
N VAL A 207 1.24 -4.45 -17.58
CA VAL A 207 1.00 -4.43 -16.14
C VAL A 207 -0.15 -5.35 -15.77
N PHE A 208 -0.14 -5.86 -14.54
CA PHE A 208 -1.26 -6.62 -14.01
C PHE A 208 -2.40 -5.68 -13.65
N GLY A 209 -3.59 -6.02 -14.15
CA GLY A 209 -4.85 -5.43 -13.73
C GLY A 209 -5.53 -6.29 -12.68
N GLY A 210 -6.81 -6.56 -12.89
CA GLY A 210 -7.64 -7.36 -12.00
C GLY A 210 -8.59 -6.49 -11.19
N ARG A 211 -8.91 -6.93 -9.97
CA ARG A 211 -9.92 -6.29 -9.10
C ARG A 211 -9.51 -4.90 -8.63
N LEU A 212 -8.21 -4.65 -8.45
CA LEU A 212 -7.65 -3.36 -8.05
C LEU A 212 -7.39 -2.44 -9.26
N GLY A 213 -7.01 -3.01 -10.40
CA GLY A 213 -6.49 -2.26 -11.53
C GLY A 213 -5.07 -1.74 -11.28
N LEU A 214 -4.79 -0.52 -11.73
CA LEU A 214 -3.48 0.10 -11.62
C LEU A 214 -3.54 1.33 -10.70
N ILE A 215 -2.77 1.31 -9.62
CA ILE A 215 -2.61 2.46 -8.73
C ILE A 215 -1.38 3.25 -9.19
N ILE A 216 -1.54 4.56 -9.40
CA ILE A 216 -0.44 5.49 -9.63
C ILE A 216 -0.28 6.35 -8.38
N ASP A 217 0.83 6.18 -7.67
CA ASP A 217 1.19 7.02 -6.52
C ASP A 217 2.20 8.09 -6.93
N GLY A 218 1.67 9.27 -7.22
CA GLY A 218 2.45 10.44 -7.57
C GLY A 218 2.88 11.30 -6.39
N ARG A 219 2.72 10.84 -5.15
CA ARG A 219 3.12 11.60 -3.96
C ARG A 219 4.65 11.74 -3.90
N ILE A 220 5.09 12.93 -3.47
CA ILE A 220 6.50 13.36 -3.30
C ILE A 220 6.78 13.45 -1.81
#